data_AF-A0A968KJN0-F1
#
_entry.id   AF-A0A968KJN0-F1
#
_cell.length_a   1.000
_cell.length_b   1.000
_cell.length_c   1.000
_cell.angle_alpha   90.00
_cell.angle_beta   90.00
_cell.angle_gamma   90.00
#
_symmetry.space_group_name_H-M   'P 1'
#
loop_
_entity.id
_entity.type
_entity.pdbx_description
1 polymer ?
#
loop_
_entity_poly.entity_id
_entity_poly.type
_entity_poly.pdbx_seq_one_letter_code
_entity_poly.pdbx_strand_id
1 'polypeptide(L)'
;MKALNDRTHTQWRRPGTGWLMILLMAAMLCLGQGPKPAFAEKIACRGNCKNGRGIEKHYGSNGQLFTKREGEFKKGRLHGRGFEEIYVDGLLLRRNEGVFKKGFLEGQGTIKVYKKMDK
;
A
#
# COMPACT_ATOMS: atom_id res chain seq x y z
N MET A 1 43.60 -14.42 -24.05
CA MET A 1 43.07 -13.66 -22.90
C MET A 1 42.18 -14.60 -22.11
N LYS A 2 42.44 -14.73 -20.80
CA LYS A 2 41.88 -15.76 -19.92
C LYS A 2 40.44 -15.40 -19.52
N ALA A 3 39.51 -16.34 -19.72
CA ALA A 3 38.24 -16.40 -19.02
C ALA A 3 38.50 -16.90 -17.57
N LEU A 4 37.96 -16.18 -16.59
CA LEU A 4 37.90 -16.48 -15.17
C LEU A 4 36.40 -16.36 -14.81
N ASN A 5 35.75 -17.17 -13.98
CA ASN A 5 36.16 -18.24 -13.09
C ASN A 5 34.83 -18.86 -12.64
N ASP A 6 34.53 -20.06 -13.12
CA ASP A 6 33.41 -20.87 -12.63
C ASP A 6 33.95 -21.79 -11.53
N ARG A 7 33.39 -21.71 -10.33
CA ARG A 7 33.74 -22.62 -9.22
C ARG A 7 32.64 -22.63 -8.17
N THR A 8 31.72 -23.58 -8.29
CA THR A 8 31.19 -24.28 -7.13
C THR A 8 31.16 -25.78 -7.42
N HIS A 9 32.14 -26.48 -6.86
CA HIS A 9 32.13 -27.93 -6.77
C HIS A 9 31.01 -28.36 -5.84
N THR A 10 30.10 -29.23 -6.30
CA THR A 10 29.45 -30.17 -5.38
C THR A 10 29.27 -31.51 -6.08
N GLN A 11 30.02 -32.47 -5.56
CA GLN A 11 30.16 -33.84 -6.00
C GLN A 11 28.94 -34.65 -5.54
N TRP A 12 28.33 -35.41 -6.46
CA TRP A 12 27.26 -36.35 -6.16
C TRP A 12 27.83 -37.70 -5.70
N ARG A 13 27.43 -38.17 -4.52
CA ARG A 13 27.34 -39.60 -4.19
C ARG A 13 25.93 -39.91 -3.69
N ARG A 14 25.23 -40.78 -4.42
CA ARG A 14 24.04 -41.54 -3.97
C ARG A 14 24.50 -42.92 -3.47
N PRO A 15 23.64 -43.82 -2.97
CA PRO A 15 22.40 -43.69 -2.17
C PRO A 15 22.45 -44.59 -0.92
N GLY A 16 21.51 -44.43 0.01
CA GLY A 16 21.36 -45.36 1.14
C GLY A 16 19.95 -45.30 1.71
N THR A 17 19.17 -46.31 1.36
CA THR A 17 17.80 -46.60 1.80
C THR A 17 17.60 -46.38 3.30
N GLY A 18 16.87 -45.33 3.64
CA GLY A 18 16.47 -45.08 5.01
C GLY A 18 15.45 -43.96 5.03
N TRP A 19 14.25 -44.31 5.49
CA TRP A 19 13.22 -43.38 5.96
C TRP A 19 12.36 -42.75 4.85
N LEU A 20 11.47 -43.62 4.38
CA LEU A 20 10.15 -43.40 3.79
C LEU A 20 9.20 -42.53 4.68
N MET A 21 9.70 -41.47 5.32
CA MET A 21 8.98 -40.68 6.33
C MET A 21 9.34 -39.19 6.32
N ILE A 22 9.69 -38.62 5.16
CA ILE A 22 9.81 -37.14 5.01
C ILE A 22 9.19 -36.72 3.67
N LEU A 23 7.98 -37.20 3.37
CA LEU A 23 7.24 -36.81 2.16
C LEU A 23 5.81 -36.37 2.44
N LEU A 24 5.46 -36.08 3.70
CA LEU A 24 4.10 -35.74 4.13
C LEU A 24 3.98 -34.43 4.94
N MET A 25 5.03 -33.62 5.04
CA MET A 25 5.05 -32.39 5.85
C MET A 25 5.46 -31.14 5.04
N ALA A 26 4.91 -30.95 3.84
CA ALA A 26 5.11 -29.69 3.10
C ALA A 26 3.85 -29.21 2.34
N ALA A 27 2.65 -29.66 2.77
CA ALA A 27 1.37 -29.26 2.16
C ALA A 27 0.49 -28.39 3.06
N MET A 28 1.03 -27.81 4.15
CA MET A 28 0.27 -27.01 5.13
C MET A 28 0.87 -25.61 5.37
N LEU A 29 1.06 -24.81 4.31
CA LEU A 29 1.43 -23.39 4.47
C LEU A 29 0.60 -22.42 3.62
N CYS A 30 -0.50 -22.87 3.02
CA CYS A 30 -1.35 -22.03 2.18
C CYS A 30 -2.74 -21.79 2.80
N LEU A 31 -2.84 -21.43 4.08
CA LEU A 31 -4.07 -20.85 4.62
C LEU A 31 -3.72 -19.76 5.63
N GLY A 32 -3.96 -18.49 5.28
CA GLY A 32 -3.97 -17.42 6.26
C GLY A 32 -3.09 -16.20 5.97
N GLN A 33 -2.98 -15.75 4.72
CA GLN A 33 -2.77 -14.31 4.52
C GLN A 33 -4.15 -13.69 4.32
N GLY A 34 -4.82 -13.37 5.43
CA GLY A 34 -5.93 -12.42 5.39
C GLY A 34 -5.46 -11.12 4.73
N PRO A 35 -6.38 -10.31 4.17
CA PRO A 35 -6.01 -9.06 3.50
C PRO A 35 -5.24 -8.18 4.50
N LYS A 36 -3.92 -8.08 4.30
CA LYS A 36 -3.07 -7.18 5.08
C LYS A 36 -3.64 -5.77 4.91
N PRO A 37 -3.83 -4.99 5.99
CA PRO A 37 -4.24 -3.61 5.86
C PRO A 37 -3.23 -2.92 4.95
N ALA A 38 -3.73 -2.37 3.83
CA ALA A 38 -2.91 -1.76 2.79
C ALA A 38 -2.21 -0.52 3.36
N PHE A 39 -1.04 -0.72 3.94
CA PHE A 39 -0.14 0.36 4.26
C PHE A 39 0.26 1.01 2.94
N ALA A 40 0.14 2.33 2.84
CA ALA A 40 0.49 3.04 1.60
C ALA A 40 1.99 2.84 1.34
N GLU A 41 2.31 2.14 0.25
CA GLU A 41 3.69 1.79 -0.12
C GLU A 41 4.34 2.93 -0.92
N LYS A 42 3.53 3.74 -1.60
CA LYS A 42 4.01 4.87 -2.39
C LYS A 42 3.17 6.12 -2.13
N ILE A 43 3.85 7.21 -1.79
CA ILE A 43 3.25 8.53 -1.64
C ILE A 43 3.76 9.43 -2.76
N ALA A 44 2.85 9.99 -3.55
CA ALA A 44 3.18 10.97 -4.59
C ALA A 44 2.69 12.34 -4.15
N CYS A 45 3.60 13.32 -4.13
CA CYS A 45 3.27 14.70 -3.87
C CYS A 45 3.43 15.53 -5.15
N ARG A 46 2.44 16.38 -5.44
CA ARG A 46 2.55 17.46 -6.42
C ARG A 46 2.38 18.79 -5.70
N GLY A 47 3.34 19.71 -5.85
CA GLY A 47 3.35 20.99 -5.12
C GLY A 47 4.08 20.88 -3.78
N ASN A 48 3.67 21.67 -2.79
CA ASN A 48 4.32 21.72 -1.48
C ASN A 48 3.48 21.01 -0.40
N CYS A 49 3.51 19.68 -0.40
CA CYS A 49 2.78 18.88 0.61
C CYS A 49 3.41 18.93 2.01
N LYS A 50 4.54 19.61 2.21
CA LYS A 50 5.14 19.80 3.54
C LYS A 50 4.57 21.03 4.24
N ASN A 51 4.61 22.19 3.59
CA ASN A 51 4.20 23.48 4.15
C ASN A 51 3.69 24.41 3.04
N GLY A 52 2.53 24.11 2.47
CA GLY A 52 1.96 24.90 1.39
C GLY A 52 0.81 24.19 0.69
N ARG A 53 0.41 24.68 -0.48
CA ARG A 53 -0.62 24.01 -1.28
C ARG A 53 -0.03 22.84 -2.06
N GLY A 54 -0.73 21.72 -2.06
CA GLY A 54 -0.31 20.52 -2.76
C GLY A 54 -1.41 19.49 -2.94
N ILE A 55 -1.05 18.43 -3.65
CA ILE A 55 -1.86 17.24 -3.85
C ILE A 55 -0.99 16.05 -3.43
N GLU A 56 -1.42 15.37 -2.38
CA GLU A 56 -0.78 14.15 -1.87
C GLU A 56 -1.66 12.95 -2.24
N LYS A 57 -1.07 11.95 -2.90
CA LYS A 57 -1.72 10.70 -3.29
C LYS A 57 -1.01 9.53 -2.63
N HIS A 58 -1.78 8.63 -2.03
CA HIS A 58 -1.30 7.42 -1.37
C HIS A 58 -1.74 6.22 -2.19
N TYR A 59 -0.79 5.40 -2.61
CA TYR A 59 -1.01 4.21 -3.41
C TYR A 59 -0.68 2.96 -2.59
N GLY A 60 -1.49 1.92 -2.74
CA GLY A 60 -1.21 0.58 -2.23
C GLY A 60 -0.12 -0.13 -3.06
N SER A 61 0.25 -1.32 -2.61
CA SER A 61 1.27 -2.17 -3.24
C SER A 61 0.91 -2.62 -4.66
N ASN A 62 -0.39 -2.78 -4.92
CA ASN A 62 -0.94 -3.06 -6.24
C ASN A 62 -0.98 -1.83 -7.18
N GLY A 63 -0.45 -0.68 -6.74
CA GLY A 63 -0.50 0.58 -7.49
C GLY A 63 -1.87 1.27 -7.46
N GLN A 64 -2.84 0.73 -6.72
CA GLN A 64 -4.17 1.32 -6.60
C GLN A 64 -4.15 2.55 -5.70
N LEU A 65 -4.84 3.61 -6.12
CA LEU A 65 -5.01 4.81 -5.30
C LEU A 65 -5.91 4.47 -4.11
N PHE A 66 -5.44 4.74 -2.89
CA PHE A 66 -6.17 4.52 -1.64
C PHE A 66 -6.67 5.83 -1.03
N THR A 67 -5.86 6.89 -1.09
CA THR A 67 -6.24 8.20 -0.57
C THR A 67 -5.66 9.30 -1.43
N LYS A 68 -6.44 10.35 -1.66
CA LYS A 68 -5.99 11.59 -2.28
C LYS A 68 -6.36 12.76 -1.39
N ARG A 69 -5.38 13.59 -1.03
CA ARG A 69 -5.56 14.80 -0.24
C ARG A 69 -5.12 16.00 -1.05
N GLU A 70 -5.94 17.01 -1.09
CA GLU A 70 -5.66 18.24 -1.83
C GLU A 70 -6.04 19.45 -0.99
N GLY A 71 -5.15 20.43 -0.97
CA GLY A 71 -5.35 21.65 -0.21
C GLY A 71 -4.06 22.16 0.39
N GLU A 72 -4.19 22.87 1.49
CA GLU A 72 -3.07 23.38 2.27
C GLU A 72 -2.50 22.30 3.20
N PHE A 73 -1.19 22.24 3.31
CA PHE A 73 -0.45 21.32 4.16
C PHE A 73 0.43 22.10 5.13
N LYS A 74 0.54 21.57 6.35
CA LYS A 74 1.43 22.07 7.39
C LYS A 74 2.09 20.88 8.08
N LYS A 75 3.42 20.86 8.11
CA LYS A 75 4.23 19.75 8.64
C LYS A 75 3.83 18.38 8.03
N GLY A 76 3.59 18.34 6.72
CA GLY A 76 3.25 17.10 6.03
C GLY A 76 1.83 16.59 6.25
N ARG A 77 0.94 17.40 6.82
CA ARG A 77 -0.46 17.04 7.09
C ARG A 77 -1.40 18.09 6.52
N LEU A 78 -2.56 17.65 6.05
CA LEU A 78 -3.61 18.55 5.56
C LEU A 78 -4.02 19.52 6.68
N HIS A 79 -4.02 20.81 6.36
CA HIS A 79 -4.26 21.90 7.29
C HIS A 79 -4.81 23.12 6.55
N GLY A 80 -5.90 23.71 7.00
CA GLY A 80 -6.60 24.76 6.26
C GLY A 80 -7.67 24.18 5.34
N ARG A 81 -8.06 24.89 4.29
CA ARG A 81 -9.09 24.41 3.37
C ARG A 81 -8.55 23.32 2.46
N GLY A 82 -9.33 22.26 2.27
CA GLY A 82 -8.97 21.17 1.39
C GLY A 82 -10.04 20.10 1.30
N PHE A 83 -9.67 18.99 0.70
CA PHE A 83 -10.48 17.78 0.66
C PHE A 83 -9.62 16.52 0.75
N GLU A 84 -10.25 15.45 1.22
CA GLU A 84 -9.71 14.10 1.29
C GLU A 84 -10.68 13.14 0.61
N GLU A 85 -10.19 12.41 -0.39
CA GLU A 85 -10.89 11.38 -1.13
C GLU A 85 -10.33 10.01 -0.73
N ILE A 86 -11.20 9.11 -0.29
CA ILE A 86 -10.88 7.73 0.11
C ILE A 86 -11.42 6.79 -0.95
N TYR A 87 -10.56 5.91 -1.43
CA TYR A 87 -10.85 4.96 -2.48
C TYR A 87 -10.76 3.53 -1.95
N VAL A 88 -11.71 2.69 -2.37
CA VAL A 88 -11.70 1.25 -2.10
C VAL A 88 -11.90 0.54 -3.43
N ASP A 89 -11.01 -0.38 -3.76
CA ASP A 89 -10.98 -1.06 -5.06
C ASP A 89 -10.98 -0.10 -6.27
N GLY A 90 -10.37 1.08 -6.11
CA GLY A 90 -10.31 2.12 -7.13
C GLY A 90 -11.60 2.94 -7.30
N LEU A 91 -12.66 2.62 -6.54
CA LEU A 91 -13.90 3.38 -6.49
C LEU A 91 -13.84 4.42 -5.37
N LEU A 92 -14.33 5.63 -5.65
CA LEU A 92 -14.44 6.67 -4.64
C LEU A 92 -15.52 6.26 -3.62
N LEU A 93 -15.11 5.93 -2.40
CA LEU A 93 -16.02 5.55 -1.32
C LEU A 93 -16.49 6.78 -0.54
N ARG A 94 -15.57 7.71 -0.28
CA ARG A 94 -15.85 8.85 0.58
C ARG A 94 -15.07 10.08 0.15
N ARG A 95 -15.70 11.24 0.22
CA ARG A 95 -15.07 12.54 0.03
C ARG A 95 -15.39 13.45 1.21
N ASN A 96 -14.35 13.89 1.90
CA ASN A 96 -14.40 14.86 2.98
C ASN A 96 -13.93 16.20 2.42
N GLU A 97 -14.72 17.25 2.55
CA GLU A 97 -14.37 18.59 2.06
C GLU A 97 -14.61 19.61 3.17
N GLY A 98 -13.65 20.49 3.44
CA GLY A 98 -13.80 21.51 4.48
C GLY A 98 -12.47 21.99 5.02
N VAL A 99 -12.49 22.43 6.29
CA VAL A 99 -11.29 22.88 6.98
C VAL A 99 -10.65 21.70 7.71
N PHE A 100 -9.35 21.52 7.51
CA PHE A 100 -8.56 20.47 8.16
C PHE A 100 -7.60 21.05 9.19
N LYS A 101 -7.36 20.31 10.26
CA LYS A 101 -6.32 20.60 11.23
C LYS A 101 -5.59 19.34 11.64
N LYS A 102 -4.27 19.36 11.48
CA LYS A 102 -3.39 18.22 11.77
C LYS A 102 -3.81 16.93 11.04
N GLY A 103 -4.42 17.05 9.87
CA GLY A 103 -4.91 15.93 9.05
C GLY A 103 -6.37 15.52 9.31
N PHE A 104 -7.07 16.14 10.24
CA PHE A 104 -8.47 15.82 10.55
C PHE A 104 -9.40 16.93 10.09
N LEU A 105 -10.56 16.58 9.57
CA LEU A 105 -11.62 17.55 9.26
C LEU A 105 -12.11 18.18 10.57
N GLU A 106 -12.05 19.50 10.67
CA GLU A 106 -12.44 20.28 11.86
C GLU A 106 -13.41 21.39 11.45
N GLY A 107 -14.46 21.60 12.25
CA GLY A 107 -15.45 22.64 11.98
C GLY A 107 -16.41 22.28 10.85
N GLN A 108 -16.70 23.26 9.97
CA GLN A 108 -17.63 23.06 8.86
C GLN A 108 -16.97 22.27 7.72
N GLY A 109 -17.64 21.19 7.34
CA GLY A 109 -17.25 20.37 6.21
C GLY A 109 -18.41 19.52 5.71
N THR A 110 -18.27 19.04 4.49
CA THR A 110 -19.20 18.13 3.84
C THR A 110 -18.55 16.76 3.75
N ILE A 111 -19.25 15.73 4.21
CA ILE A 111 -18.84 14.33 4.04
C ILE A 111 -19.83 13.70 3.05
N LYS A 112 -19.33 13.28 1.90
CA LYS A 112 -20.09 12.53 0.90
C LYS A 112 -19.66 11.08 0.95
N VAL A 113 -20.61 10.16 1.13
CA VAL A 113 -20.37 8.70 1.11
C VAL A 113 -21.08 8.14 -0.11
N TYR A 114 -20.34 7.36 -0.90
CA TYR A 114 -20.83 6.76 -2.13
C TYR A 114 -21.04 5.27 -1.88
N LYS A 115 -22.22 4.77 -2.26
CA LYS A 115 -22.50 3.33 -2.23
C LYS A 115 -22.05 2.71 -3.54
N LYS A 116 -21.43 1.53 -3.46
CA LYS A 116 -21.24 0.68 -4.63
C LYS A 116 -22.64 0.24 -5.09
N MET A 117 -22.96 0.45 -6.36
CA MET A 117 -24.16 -0.13 -6.94
C MET A 117 -23.81 -1.56 -7.34
N ASP A 118 -24.41 -2.53 -6.67
CA ASP A 118 -24.37 -3.92 -7.10
C ASP A 118 -25.19 -4.03 -8.38
N LYS A 119 -24.58 -4.65 -9.41
CA LYS A 119 -25.12 -4.72 -10.76
C LYS A 119 -25.59 -6.14 -11.06
#